data_AF-A0A2P6WGK3-F1
#
_entry.id   AF-A0A2P6WGK3-F1
#
_cell.length_a   1.000
_cell.length_b   1.000
_cell.length_c   1.000
_cell.angle_alpha   90.00
_cell.angle_beta   90.00
_cell.angle_gamma   90.00
#
_symmetry.space_group_name_H-M   'P 1'
#
loop_
_entity.id
_entity.type
_entity.pdbx_description
1 polymer ?
#
loop_
_entity_poly.entity_id
_entity_poly.type
_entity_poly.pdbx_seq_one_letter_code
_entity_poly.pdbx_strand_id
1 'polypeptide(L)'
;MRKVWWVVVLAIIVAVLAMSQVKLKSLAVSGHTGAIPVTQINGKNYVEIEALAQLVSGSLSFRGTQITLSLTASDKAATEEKVALSRDFLRAAIEEMSTLREWHSALTTAVENQFPITREVLGPHEMAASKNLRLAQVAATTDADQNAAQMLTNEFQMMKQLSDGFLAKRAESTYIGGNALNGNALNQSVIACGTSLGEMAASGQFTDVGACR
;
A
#
# COMPACT_ATOMS: atom_id res chain seq x y z
N MET A 1 15.46 48.79 33.61
CA MET A 1 16.14 47.46 33.57
C MET A 1 15.30 46.35 34.20
N ARG A 2 14.78 46.51 35.43
CA ARG A 2 13.95 45.50 36.12
C ARG A 2 12.72 45.01 35.33
N LYS A 3 11.96 45.91 34.69
CA LYS A 3 10.75 45.55 33.91
C LYS A 3 11.05 44.77 32.62
N VAL A 4 12.18 45.05 31.96
CA VAL A 4 12.63 44.34 30.75
C VAL A 4 13.03 42.90 31.10
N TRP A 5 13.68 42.70 32.25
CA TRP A 5 14.06 41.38 32.73
C TRP A 5 12.83 40.49 33.02
N TRP A 6 11.76 41.05 33.58
CA TRP A 6 10.49 40.32 33.78
C TRP A 6 9.81 39.92 32.48
N VAL A 7 9.82 40.79 31.46
CA VAL A 7 9.24 40.47 30.14
C VAL A 7 10.02 39.37 29.43
N VAL A 8 11.36 39.39 29.53
CA VAL A 8 12.21 38.34 28.95
C VAL A 8 12.02 37.00 29.66
N VAL A 9 11.93 37.00 30.99
CA VAL A 9 11.66 35.77 31.75
C VAL A 9 10.27 35.21 31.43
N LEU A 10 9.25 36.07 31.31
CA LEU A 10 7.90 35.62 30.93
C LEU A 10 7.87 35.03 29.51
N ALA A 11 8.57 35.63 28.56
CA ALA A 11 8.64 35.16 27.18
C ALA A 11 9.35 33.79 27.06
N ILE A 12 10.39 33.55 27.86
CA ILE A 12 11.10 32.26 27.88
C ILE A 12 10.20 31.16 28.46
N ILE A 13 9.42 31.44 29.51
CA ILE A 13 8.50 30.46 30.11
C ILE A 13 7.39 30.06 29.12
N VAL A 14 6.85 31.00 28.35
CA VAL A 14 5.83 30.72 27.33
C VAL A 14 6.37 29.90 26.16
N ALA A 15 7.62 30.16 25.72
CA ALA A 15 8.25 29.39 24.65
C ALA A 15 8.52 27.93 25.04
N VAL A 16 8.86 27.66 26.31
CA VAL A 16 9.10 26.29 26.81
C VAL A 16 7.80 25.48 26.89
N LEU A 17 6.66 26.09 27.21
CA LEU A 17 5.36 25.40 27.27
C LEU A 17 4.80 25.04 25.88
N ALA A 18 5.16 25.78 24.83
CA ALA A 18 4.65 25.56 23.47
C ALA A 18 5.31 24.37 22.72
N MET A 19 6.46 23.88 23.19
CA MET A 19 7.25 22.86 22.47
C MET A 19 6.97 21.40 22.90
N SER A 20 6.06 21.16 23.84
CA SER A 20 5.76 19.80 24.33
C SER A 20 4.41 19.27 23.82
N GLN A 21 4.16 19.36 22.53
CA GLN A 21 3.08 18.58 21.90
C GLN A 21 3.63 17.19 21.55
N VAL A 22 3.70 16.31 22.56
CA VAL A 22 3.96 14.89 22.31
C VAL A 22 2.78 14.37 21.48
N LYS A 23 3.01 14.06 20.19
CA LYS A 23 2.03 13.33 19.38
C LYS A 23 1.83 11.96 20.04
N LEU A 24 0.78 11.84 20.84
CA LEU A 24 0.36 10.57 21.43
C LEU A 24 -0.08 9.67 20.28
N LYS A 25 0.78 8.71 19.93
CA LYS A 25 0.40 7.62 19.02
C LYS A 25 -0.42 6.63 19.84
N SER A 26 -1.42 6.02 19.21
CA SER A 26 -2.23 4.99 19.83
C SER A 26 -2.22 3.73 18.96
N LEU A 27 -2.36 2.58 19.62
CA LEU A 27 -2.53 1.27 19.00
C LEU A 27 -4.01 0.91 19.08
N ALA A 28 -4.65 0.74 17.92
CA ALA A 28 -5.96 0.11 17.81
C ALA A 28 -5.78 -1.34 17.34
N VAL A 29 -6.65 -2.24 17.79
CA VAL A 29 -6.67 -3.64 17.35
C VAL A 29 -7.97 -3.87 16.60
N SER A 30 -7.88 -4.29 15.34
CA SER A 30 -9.06 -4.58 14.51
C SER A 30 -10.02 -5.54 15.22
N GLY A 31 -11.31 -5.24 15.16
CA GLY A 31 -12.36 -6.02 15.83
C GLY A 31 -12.57 -5.70 17.32
N HIS A 32 -11.79 -4.79 17.91
CA HIS A 32 -11.93 -4.39 19.31
C HIS A 32 -12.14 -2.88 19.45
N THR A 33 -13.12 -2.49 20.27
CA THR A 33 -13.41 -1.08 20.53
C THR A 33 -12.43 -0.51 21.55
N GLY A 34 -11.62 0.45 21.13
CA GLY A 34 -10.70 1.17 22.01
C GLY A 34 -9.33 1.38 21.37
N ALA A 35 -8.48 2.14 22.04
CA ALA A 35 -7.09 2.36 21.62
C ALA A 35 -6.18 2.47 22.84
N ILE A 36 -4.95 1.95 22.72
CA ILE A 36 -3.95 1.91 23.78
C ILE A 36 -2.88 2.95 23.49
N PRO A 37 -2.43 3.77 24.46
CA PRO A 37 -1.34 4.70 24.23
C PRO A 37 -0.04 3.97 23.87
N VAL A 38 0.69 4.52 22.88
CA VAL A 38 2.00 4.02 22.44
C VAL A 38 3.08 4.93 22.99
N THR A 39 4.03 4.35 23.71
CA THR A 39 5.24 5.05 24.15
C THR A 39 6.39 4.75 23.21
N GLN A 40 7.14 5.77 22.81
CA GLN A 40 8.31 5.58 21.96
C GLN A 40 9.60 5.65 22.80
N ILE A 41 10.42 4.59 22.74
CA ILE A 41 11.73 4.54 23.41
C ILE A 41 12.76 4.11 22.36
N ASN A 42 13.81 4.91 22.15
CA ASN A 42 14.85 4.65 21.15
C ASN A 42 14.30 4.36 19.73
N GLY A 43 13.25 5.09 19.32
CA GLY A 43 12.59 4.91 18.02
C GLY A 43 11.66 3.70 17.91
N LYS A 44 11.65 2.81 18.90
CA LYS A 44 10.73 1.65 18.96
C LYS A 44 9.44 2.01 19.68
N ASN A 45 8.34 1.43 19.23
CA ASN A 45 7.02 1.62 19.82
C ASN A 45 6.76 0.52 20.87
N TYR A 46 6.29 0.94 22.04
CA TYR A 46 5.95 0.08 23.17
C TYR A 46 4.52 0.35 23.62
N VAL A 47 3.83 -0.70 24.06
CA VAL A 47 2.48 -0.63 24.61
C VAL A 47 2.44 -1.38 25.94
N GLU A 48 1.55 -0.94 26.82
CA GLU A 48 1.26 -1.67 28.06
C GLU A 48 0.56 -2.99 27.73
N ILE A 49 1.14 -4.10 28.19
CA ILE A 49 0.67 -5.44 27.83
C ILE A 49 -0.63 -5.80 28.55
N GLU A 50 -0.88 -5.22 29.73
CA GLU A 50 -2.12 -5.35 30.49
C GLU A 50 -3.27 -4.65 29.75
N ALA A 51 -3.03 -3.44 29.26
CA ALA A 51 -4.00 -2.71 28.43
C ALA A 51 -4.27 -3.46 27.11
N LEU A 52 -3.25 -4.07 26.52
CA LEU A 52 -3.42 -4.93 25.34
C LEU A 52 -4.27 -6.16 25.64
N ALA A 53 -4.00 -6.86 26.73
CA ALA A 53 -4.77 -8.02 27.16
C ALA A 53 -6.24 -7.66 27.44
N GLN A 54 -6.50 -6.52 28.07
CA GLN A 54 -7.85 -6.04 28.32
C GLN A 54 -8.59 -5.70 27.02
N LEU A 55 -7.93 -4.97 26.10
CA LEU A 55 -8.54 -4.57 24.82
C LEU A 55 -9.01 -5.79 24.03
N VAL A 56 -8.19 -6.86 24.00
CA VAL A 56 -8.46 -8.08 23.23
C VAL A 56 -9.19 -9.17 24.02
N SER A 57 -9.67 -8.87 25.23
CA SER A 57 -10.28 -9.86 26.13
C SER A 57 -9.41 -11.12 26.33
N GLY A 58 -8.08 -10.93 26.33
CA GLY A 58 -7.08 -11.94 26.62
C GLY A 58 -6.78 -12.05 28.11
N SER A 59 -5.88 -12.97 28.47
CA SER A 59 -5.36 -13.10 29.83
C SER A 59 -3.84 -13.07 29.85
N LEU A 60 -3.28 -12.56 30.94
CA LEU A 60 -1.84 -12.55 31.19
C LEU A 60 -1.52 -13.52 32.32
N SER A 61 -0.41 -14.24 32.19
CA SER A 61 0.18 -14.99 33.27
C SER A 61 1.68 -14.73 33.37
N PHE A 62 2.18 -14.67 34.60
CA PHE A 62 3.57 -14.37 34.91
C PHE A 62 4.17 -15.59 35.62
N ARG A 63 5.21 -16.18 35.04
CA ARG A 63 5.95 -17.31 35.61
C ARG A 63 7.44 -17.04 35.55
N GLY A 64 8.04 -16.63 36.68
CA GLY A 64 9.45 -16.28 36.76
C GLY A 64 9.80 -15.15 35.78
N THR A 65 10.67 -15.42 34.83
CA THR A 65 11.08 -14.48 33.77
C THR A 65 10.20 -14.54 32.51
N GLN A 66 9.13 -15.34 32.52
CA GLN A 66 8.22 -15.52 31.39
C GLN A 66 6.91 -14.79 31.63
N ILE A 67 6.49 -14.00 30.63
CA ILE A 67 5.16 -13.40 30.54
C ILE A 67 4.46 -14.12 29.39
N THR A 68 3.29 -14.69 29.66
CA THR A 68 2.46 -15.37 28.66
C THR A 68 1.15 -14.61 28.50
N LEU A 69 0.93 -14.08 27.29
CA LEU A 69 -0.34 -13.51 26.85
C LEU A 69 -1.15 -14.59 26.12
N SER A 70 -2.27 -14.99 26.72
CA SER A 70 -3.24 -15.91 26.14
C SER A 70 -4.33 -15.10 25.45
N LEU A 71 -4.37 -15.19 24.12
CA LEU A 71 -5.40 -14.57 23.29
C LEU A 71 -6.48 -15.62 23.04
N THR A 72 -7.74 -15.27 23.30
CA THR A 72 -8.85 -16.09 22.83
C THR A 72 -9.02 -15.80 21.34
N ALA A 73 -8.96 -16.83 20.50
CA ALA A 73 -9.38 -16.67 19.11
C ALA A 73 -10.88 -16.37 19.14
N SER A 74 -11.26 -15.12 18.92
CA SER A 74 -12.65 -14.82 18.63
C SER A 74 -12.94 -15.45 17.28
N ASP A 75 -13.80 -16.48 17.24
CA ASP A 75 -14.39 -17.00 16.00
C ASP A 75 -15.23 -15.95 15.28
N LYS A 76 -15.38 -14.76 15.86
CA LYS A 76 -15.59 -13.54 15.10
C LYS A 76 -14.29 -13.23 14.37
N ALA A 77 -14.09 -13.91 13.24
CA ALA A 77 -13.39 -13.32 12.12
C ALA A 77 -13.80 -11.85 12.10
N ALA A 78 -12.83 -10.95 12.27
CA ALA A 78 -13.08 -9.53 12.07
C ALA A 78 -13.87 -9.47 10.78
N THR A 79 -15.13 -9.07 10.86
CA THR A 79 -15.81 -8.62 9.68
C THR A 79 -15.06 -7.33 9.40
N GLU A 80 -13.95 -7.44 8.66
CA GLU A 80 -13.45 -6.31 7.89
C GLU A 80 -14.72 -5.76 7.27
N GLU A 81 -15.09 -4.56 7.71
CA GLU A 81 -16.24 -3.87 7.18
C GLU A 81 -15.88 -3.68 5.71
N LYS A 82 -16.37 -4.60 4.89
CA LYS A 82 -16.01 -4.76 3.49
C LYS A 82 -16.44 -3.48 2.80
N VAL A 83 -15.53 -2.53 2.66
CA VAL A 83 -15.86 -1.22 2.09
C VAL A 83 -16.09 -1.43 0.60
N ALA A 84 -17.34 -1.27 0.19
CA ALA A 84 -17.74 -1.47 -1.19
C ALA A 84 -17.11 -0.40 -2.07
N LEU A 85 -16.58 -0.82 -3.22
CA LEU A 85 -16.13 0.07 -4.27
C LEU A 85 -17.35 0.60 -5.05
N SER A 86 -17.27 1.83 -5.52
CA SER A 86 -18.34 2.40 -6.34
C SER A 86 -18.40 1.69 -7.70
N ARG A 87 -19.62 1.56 -8.23
CA ARG A 87 -19.86 0.82 -9.48
C ARG A 87 -19.14 1.44 -10.68
N ASP A 88 -19.12 2.77 -10.76
CA ASP A 88 -18.49 3.50 -11.85
C ASP A 88 -16.97 3.38 -11.77
N PHE A 89 -16.39 3.44 -10.56
CA PHE A 89 -15.00 3.12 -10.33
C PHE A 89 -14.67 1.69 -10.73
N LEU A 90 -15.43 0.69 -10.25
CA LEU A 90 -15.20 -0.73 -10.57
C LEU A 90 -15.19 -0.98 -12.08
N ARG A 91 -16.13 -0.39 -12.82
CA ARG A 91 -16.15 -0.51 -14.28
C ARG A 91 -14.89 0.07 -14.89
N ALA A 92 -14.48 1.28 -14.50
CA ALA A 92 -13.29 1.91 -15.04
C ALA A 92 -11.99 1.18 -14.64
N ALA A 93 -11.94 0.64 -13.41
CA ALA A 93 -10.82 -0.14 -12.90
C ALA A 93 -10.63 -1.46 -13.66
N ILE A 94 -11.73 -2.16 -13.99
CA ILE A 94 -11.68 -3.39 -14.81
C ILE A 94 -11.11 -3.10 -16.20
N GLU A 95 -11.51 -1.99 -16.82
CA GLU A 95 -10.95 -1.58 -18.11
C GLU A 95 -9.45 -1.25 -18.01
N GLU A 96 -9.01 -0.58 -16.93
CA GLU A 96 -7.59 -0.32 -16.70
C GLU A 96 -6.77 -1.59 -16.50
N MET A 97 -7.24 -2.51 -15.64
CA MET A 97 -6.60 -3.80 -15.43
C MET A 97 -6.52 -4.62 -16.73
N SER A 98 -7.55 -4.54 -17.57
CA SER A 98 -7.53 -5.19 -18.88
C SER A 98 -6.42 -4.63 -19.77
N THR A 99 -6.28 -3.31 -19.85
CA THR A 99 -5.21 -2.67 -20.62
C THR A 99 -3.81 -2.95 -20.07
N LEU A 100 -3.64 -3.05 -18.75
CA LEU A 100 -2.37 -3.44 -18.13
C LEU A 100 -2.01 -4.90 -18.45
N ARG A 101 -2.97 -5.82 -18.41
CA ARG A 101 -2.78 -7.23 -18.80
C ARG A 101 -2.44 -7.36 -20.28
N GLU A 102 -3.08 -6.57 -21.14
CA GLU A 102 -2.77 -6.55 -22.56
C GLU A 102 -1.34 -6.06 -22.82
N TRP A 103 -0.93 -4.97 -22.15
CA TRP A 103 0.45 -4.48 -22.23
C TRP A 103 1.47 -5.52 -21.77
N HIS A 104 1.20 -6.16 -20.63
CA HIS A 104 2.04 -7.23 -20.08
C HIS A 104 2.17 -8.42 -21.06
N SER A 105 1.06 -8.83 -21.67
CA SER A 105 1.03 -9.89 -22.67
C SER A 105 1.84 -9.53 -23.92
N ALA A 106 1.73 -8.29 -24.40
CA ALA A 106 2.50 -7.81 -25.54
C ALA A 106 4.01 -7.85 -25.26
N LEU A 107 4.44 -7.40 -24.08
CA LEU A 107 5.84 -7.48 -23.67
C LEU A 107 6.31 -8.95 -23.55
N THR A 108 5.52 -9.80 -22.90
CA THR A 108 5.84 -11.22 -22.72
C THR A 108 6.00 -11.92 -24.05
N THR A 109 5.03 -11.72 -24.94
CA THR A 109 5.07 -12.26 -26.31
C THR A 109 6.31 -11.78 -27.06
N ALA A 110 6.66 -10.51 -26.94
CA ALA A 110 7.83 -9.95 -27.61
C ALA A 110 9.15 -10.55 -27.09
N VAL A 111 9.27 -10.76 -25.78
CA VAL A 111 10.44 -11.40 -25.17
C VAL A 111 10.55 -12.86 -25.59
N GLU A 112 9.48 -13.65 -25.43
CA GLU A 112 9.47 -15.08 -25.71
C GLU A 112 9.77 -15.41 -27.17
N ASN A 113 9.20 -14.63 -28.10
CA ASN A 113 9.32 -14.85 -29.54
C ASN A 113 10.45 -14.03 -30.19
N GLN A 114 11.25 -13.33 -29.38
CA GLN A 114 12.34 -12.45 -29.84
C GLN A 114 11.90 -11.35 -30.82
N PHE A 115 10.64 -10.92 -30.72
CA PHE A 115 10.14 -9.81 -31.51
C PHE A 115 10.80 -8.49 -31.09
N PRO A 116 10.75 -7.46 -31.96
CA PRO A 116 11.27 -6.14 -31.62
C PRO A 116 10.58 -5.58 -30.37
N ILE A 117 11.38 -5.29 -29.35
CA ILE A 117 10.97 -4.52 -28.17
C ILE A 117 11.32 -3.07 -28.46
N THR A 118 10.35 -2.29 -28.95
CA THR A 118 10.55 -0.88 -29.31
C THR A 118 9.43 -0.01 -28.77
N ARG A 119 9.67 1.32 -28.75
CA ARG A 119 8.69 2.31 -28.31
C ARG A 119 7.46 2.36 -29.22
N GLU A 120 7.63 2.06 -30.50
CA GLU A 120 6.54 2.01 -31.48
C GLU A 120 5.59 0.84 -31.19
N VAL A 121 6.12 -0.29 -30.70
CA VAL A 121 5.33 -1.47 -30.35
C VAL A 121 4.67 -1.33 -28.99
N LEU A 122 5.41 -0.88 -27.96
CA LEU A 122 4.90 -0.83 -26.59
C LEU A 122 4.18 0.50 -26.24
N GLY A 123 4.51 1.58 -26.93
CA GLY A 123 3.94 2.91 -26.68
C GLY A 123 2.41 2.98 -26.77
N PRO A 124 1.76 2.35 -27.77
CA PRO A 124 0.29 2.28 -27.82
C PRO A 124 -0.35 1.66 -26.57
N HIS A 125 0.28 0.62 -26.00
CA HIS A 125 -0.21 -0.01 -24.78
C HIS A 125 -0.05 0.91 -23.56
N GLU A 126 1.11 1.56 -23.40
CA GLU A 126 1.33 2.53 -22.33
C GLU A 126 0.33 3.69 -22.40
N MET A 127 0.05 4.22 -23.60
CA MET A 127 -0.92 5.30 -23.79
C MET A 127 -2.35 4.84 -23.44
N ALA A 128 -2.72 3.62 -23.82
CA ALA A 128 -4.04 3.07 -23.51
C ALA A 128 -4.24 2.90 -21.99
N ALA A 129 -3.25 2.32 -21.31
CA ALA A 129 -3.28 2.19 -19.85
C ALA A 129 -3.26 3.56 -19.15
N SER A 130 -2.42 4.51 -19.59
CA SER A 130 -2.42 5.86 -19.01
C SER A 130 -3.78 6.56 -19.12
N LYS A 131 -4.47 6.38 -20.25
CA LYS A 131 -5.82 6.91 -20.46
C LYS A 131 -6.83 6.26 -19.53
N ASN A 132 -6.86 4.93 -19.45
CA ASN A 132 -7.84 4.19 -18.65
C ASN A 132 -7.60 4.37 -17.15
N LEU A 133 -6.35 4.46 -16.70
CA LEU A 133 -5.99 4.83 -15.35
C LEU A 133 -6.59 6.18 -14.96
N ARG A 134 -6.48 7.18 -15.85
CA ARG A 134 -7.07 8.50 -15.60
C ARG A 134 -8.59 8.45 -15.53
N LEU A 135 -9.24 7.59 -16.31
CA LEU A 135 -10.70 7.38 -16.21
C LEU A 135 -11.08 6.73 -14.87
N ALA A 136 -10.32 5.74 -14.41
CA ALA A 136 -10.53 5.13 -13.10
C ALA A 136 -10.32 6.14 -11.96
N GLN A 137 -9.28 6.97 -12.02
CA GLN A 137 -9.04 8.04 -11.05
C GLN A 137 -10.16 9.08 -11.02
N VAL A 138 -10.73 9.44 -12.17
CA VAL A 138 -11.88 10.36 -12.23
C VAL A 138 -13.15 9.73 -11.66
N ALA A 139 -13.32 8.42 -11.85
CA ALA A 139 -14.46 7.67 -11.30
C ALA A 139 -14.34 7.39 -9.79
N ALA A 140 -13.18 7.62 -9.19
CA ALA A 140 -12.95 7.40 -7.77
C ALA A 140 -13.59 8.50 -6.92
N THR A 141 -14.76 8.19 -6.33
CA THR A 141 -15.57 9.18 -5.60
C THR A 141 -15.59 8.96 -4.09
N THR A 142 -15.17 7.77 -3.65
CA THR A 142 -15.08 7.39 -2.24
C THR A 142 -13.62 7.20 -1.81
N ASP A 143 -13.35 7.20 -0.50
CA ASP A 143 -12.01 6.92 0.02
C ASP A 143 -11.52 5.52 -0.39
N ALA A 144 -12.41 4.53 -0.42
CA ALA A 144 -12.08 3.18 -0.89
C ALA A 144 -11.69 3.18 -2.38
N ASP A 145 -12.42 3.91 -3.21
CA ASP A 145 -12.07 4.04 -4.63
C ASP A 145 -10.73 4.76 -4.81
N GLN A 146 -10.45 5.81 -4.04
CA GLN A 146 -9.20 6.55 -4.13
C GLN A 146 -8.00 5.67 -3.73
N ASN A 147 -8.16 4.85 -2.69
CA ASN A 147 -7.13 3.91 -2.27
C ASN A 147 -6.90 2.80 -3.32
N ALA A 148 -7.97 2.27 -3.93
CA ALA A 148 -7.86 1.31 -5.03
C ALA A 148 -7.24 1.96 -6.29
N ALA A 149 -7.58 3.21 -6.60
CA ALA A 149 -6.99 3.96 -7.71
C ALA A 149 -5.49 4.18 -7.51
N GLN A 150 -5.03 4.34 -6.27
CA GLN A 150 -3.60 4.40 -5.96
C GLN A 150 -2.92 3.05 -6.24
N MET A 151 -3.56 1.92 -5.95
CA MET A 151 -3.00 0.60 -6.29
C MET A 151 -2.92 0.37 -7.79
N LEU A 152 -3.94 0.77 -8.57
CA LEU A 152 -3.87 0.76 -10.04
C LEU A 152 -2.73 1.65 -10.56
N THR A 153 -2.52 2.80 -9.93
CA THR A 153 -1.39 3.68 -10.27
C THR A 153 -0.06 2.98 -10.01
N ASN A 154 0.07 2.25 -8.91
CA ASN A 154 1.28 1.50 -8.59
C ASN A 154 1.51 0.34 -9.58
N GLU A 155 0.45 -0.40 -9.97
CA GLU A 155 0.54 -1.44 -11.00
C GLU A 155 1.02 -0.86 -12.34
N PHE A 156 0.43 0.26 -12.77
CA PHE A 156 0.86 0.97 -13.97
C PHE A 156 2.34 1.36 -13.92
N GLN A 157 2.82 1.90 -12.79
CA GLN A 157 4.22 2.27 -12.64
C GLN A 157 5.15 1.06 -12.68
N MET A 158 4.78 -0.04 -12.05
CA MET A 158 5.56 -1.28 -12.13
C MET A 158 5.64 -1.81 -13.57
N MET A 159 4.50 -1.81 -14.28
CA MET A 159 4.47 -2.25 -15.68
C MET A 159 5.30 -1.33 -16.58
N LYS A 160 5.26 -0.02 -16.35
CA LYS A 160 6.10 0.96 -17.04
C LYS A 160 7.58 0.72 -16.78
N GLN A 161 7.98 0.56 -15.53
CA GLN A 161 9.37 0.27 -15.16
C GLN A 161 9.86 -1.04 -15.79
N LEU A 162 9.00 -2.06 -15.85
CA LEU A 162 9.32 -3.33 -16.49
C LEU A 162 9.57 -3.13 -17.99
N SER A 163 8.64 -2.47 -18.68
CA SER A 163 8.76 -2.16 -20.11
C SER A 163 10.00 -1.33 -20.43
N ASP A 164 10.24 -0.26 -19.66
CA ASP A 164 11.41 0.62 -19.82
C ASP A 164 12.73 -0.15 -19.61
N GLY A 165 12.77 -1.08 -18.64
CA GLY A 165 13.91 -1.95 -18.41
C GLY A 165 14.23 -2.87 -19.61
N PHE A 166 13.20 -3.41 -20.26
CA PHE A 166 13.38 -4.24 -21.46
C PHE A 166 13.75 -3.42 -22.70
N LEU A 167 13.22 -2.20 -22.85
CA LEU A 167 13.64 -1.26 -23.88
C LEU A 167 15.12 -0.89 -23.74
N ALA A 168 15.56 -0.56 -22.52
CA ALA A 168 16.96 -0.28 -22.23
C ALA A 168 17.86 -1.49 -22.53
N LYS A 169 17.46 -2.68 -22.07
CA LYS A 169 18.18 -3.92 -22.34
C LYS A 169 18.31 -4.21 -23.84
N ARG A 170 17.28 -3.90 -24.63
CA ARG A 170 17.30 -4.08 -26.09
C ARG A 170 18.19 -3.06 -26.80
N ALA A 171 18.34 -1.86 -26.25
CA ALA A 171 19.26 -0.86 -26.77
C ALA A 171 20.74 -1.25 -26.55
N GLU A 172 21.02 -1.97 -25.45
CA GLU A 172 22.37 -2.40 -25.07
C GLU A 172 22.76 -3.78 -25.63
N SER A 173 21.77 -4.63 -25.95
CA SER A 173 21.99 -6.02 -26.39
C SER A 173 21.10 -6.40 -27.56
N THR A 174 21.71 -7.06 -28.56
CA THR A 174 20.98 -7.67 -29.69
C THR A 174 20.20 -8.92 -29.27
N TYR A 175 20.54 -9.52 -28.12
CA TYR A 175 19.91 -10.74 -27.61
C TYR A 175 19.31 -10.55 -26.22
N ILE A 176 18.05 -10.95 -26.07
CA ILE A 176 17.34 -11.09 -24.81
C ILE A 176 16.80 -12.53 -24.79
N GLY A 177 17.15 -13.31 -23.77
CA GLY A 177 16.68 -14.68 -23.65
C GLY A 177 15.15 -14.74 -23.59
N GLY A 178 14.53 -15.71 -24.26
CA GLY A 178 13.07 -15.85 -24.27
C GLY A 178 12.45 -16.10 -22.88
N ASN A 179 13.27 -16.55 -21.93
CA ASN A 179 12.90 -16.71 -20.52
C ASN A 179 13.33 -15.52 -19.64
N ALA A 180 13.70 -14.36 -20.21
CA ALA A 180 14.23 -13.23 -19.43
C ALA A 180 13.21 -12.62 -18.45
N LEU A 181 11.92 -12.90 -18.63
CA LEU A 181 10.86 -12.55 -17.68
C LEU A 181 10.72 -13.59 -16.55
N ASN A 182 11.25 -14.81 -16.71
CA ASN A 182 11.20 -15.85 -15.70
C ASN A 182 12.17 -15.50 -14.57
N GLY A 183 11.64 -15.41 -13.35
CA GLY A 183 12.43 -14.98 -12.18
C GLY A 183 12.75 -13.48 -12.13
N ASN A 184 12.23 -12.67 -13.07
CA ASN A 184 12.31 -11.22 -12.95
C ASN A 184 11.41 -10.76 -11.80
N ALA A 185 12.00 -10.18 -10.75
CA ALA A 185 11.27 -9.78 -9.54
C ALA A 185 10.16 -8.76 -9.83
N LEU A 186 10.41 -7.79 -10.71
CA LEU A 186 9.43 -6.78 -11.09
C LEU A 186 8.26 -7.38 -11.87
N ASN A 187 8.54 -8.33 -12.78
CA ASN A 187 7.51 -9.10 -13.48
C ASN A 187 6.61 -9.87 -12.49
N GLN A 188 7.21 -10.49 -11.47
CA GLN A 188 6.45 -11.18 -10.41
C GLN A 188 5.58 -10.20 -9.61
N SER A 189 6.10 -9.01 -9.29
CA SER A 189 5.32 -7.97 -8.61
C SER A 189 4.13 -7.48 -9.43
N VAL A 190 4.31 -7.27 -10.75
CA VAL A 190 3.21 -6.91 -11.66
C VAL A 190 2.12 -7.98 -11.64
N ILE A 191 2.50 -9.27 -11.78
CA ILE A 191 1.54 -10.38 -11.76
C ILE A 191 0.83 -10.50 -10.41
N ALA A 192 1.56 -10.37 -9.30
CA ALA A 192 0.98 -10.46 -7.96
C ALA A 192 -0.03 -9.33 -7.71
N CYS A 193 0.34 -8.10 -8.06
CA CYS A 193 -0.55 -6.95 -7.91
C CYS A 193 -1.81 -7.08 -8.78
N GLY A 194 -1.65 -7.40 -10.07
CA GLY A 194 -2.80 -7.57 -10.98
C GLY A 194 -3.72 -8.74 -10.61
N THR A 195 -3.19 -9.75 -9.92
CA THR A 195 -3.99 -10.85 -9.35
C THR A 195 -4.82 -10.35 -8.17
N SER A 196 -4.19 -9.67 -7.21
CA SER A 196 -4.86 -9.10 -6.05
C SER A 196 -5.93 -8.07 -6.43
N LEU A 197 -5.68 -7.24 -7.44
CA LEU A 197 -6.67 -6.30 -7.98
C LEU A 197 -7.82 -7.02 -8.70
N GLY A 198 -7.55 -8.15 -9.35
CA GLY A 198 -8.58 -9.02 -9.91
C GLY A 198 -9.54 -9.58 -8.85
N GLU A 199 -9.01 -9.99 -7.69
CA GLU A 199 -9.82 -10.45 -6.54
C GLU A 199 -10.66 -9.31 -5.95
N MET A 200 -10.08 -8.11 -5.87
CA MET A 200 -10.79 -6.90 -5.44
C MET A 200 -11.97 -6.57 -6.37
N ALA A 201 -11.75 -6.64 -7.69
CA ALA A 201 -12.79 -6.41 -8.68
C ALA A 201 -13.89 -7.48 -8.65
N ALA A 202 -13.51 -8.75 -8.47
CA ALA A 202 -14.46 -9.86 -8.39
C ALA A 202 -15.35 -9.77 -7.13
N SER A 203 -14.78 -9.33 -6.00
CA SER A 203 -15.52 -9.13 -4.75
C SER A 203 -16.28 -7.81 -4.69
N GLY A 204 -15.88 -6.81 -5.48
CA GLY A 204 -16.41 -5.45 -5.43
C GLY A 204 -16.06 -4.70 -4.15
N GLN A 205 -15.06 -5.20 -3.40
CA GLN A 205 -14.73 -4.74 -2.06
C GLN A 205 -13.28 -4.33 -2.00
N PHE A 206 -13.02 -3.20 -1.37
CA PHE A 206 -11.66 -2.73 -1.15
C PHE A 206 -10.94 -3.58 -0.11
N THR A 207 -9.71 -3.97 -0.44
CA THR A 207 -8.76 -4.63 0.46
C THR A 207 -7.39 -4.01 0.25
N ASP A 208 -6.68 -3.68 1.33
CA ASP A 208 -5.29 -3.24 1.23
C ASP A 208 -4.38 -4.44 0.95
N VAL A 209 -3.89 -4.52 -0.28
CA VAL A 209 -3.05 -5.61 -0.75
C VAL A 209 -1.60 -5.17 -0.84
N GLY A 210 -0.73 -5.82 -0.06
CA GLY A 210 0.70 -5.50 -0.03
C GLY A 210 1.43 -5.73 -1.36
N ALA A 211 0.85 -6.54 -2.26
CA ALA A 211 1.45 -6.84 -3.57
C ALA A 211 1.55 -5.62 -4.50
N CYS A 212 0.76 -4.57 -4.25
CA CYS A 212 0.72 -3.34 -5.05
C CYS A 212 1.47 -2.16 -4.39
N ARG A 213 2.35 -2.40 -3.43
CA ARG A 213 3.11 -1.35 -2.71
C ARG A 213 4.56 -1.26 -3.16
#